data_AF-A0A3B7MTR1-F1
#
_entry.id   AF-A0A3B7MTR1-F1
#
_cell.length_a   1.000
_cell.length_b   1.000
_cell.length_c   1.000
_cell.angle_alpha   90.00
_cell.angle_beta   90.00
_cell.angle_gamma   90.00
#
_symmetry.space_group_name_H-M   'P 1'
#
loop_
_entity.id
_entity.type
_entity.pdbx_description
1 polymer ?
#
loop_
_entity_poly.entity_id
_entity_poly.type
_entity_poly.pdbx_seq_one_letter_code
_entity_poly.pdbx_strand_id
1 'polypeptide(L)'
;MTNSLESVIAFLEETNDPHVAYFSYTTDEAGEAGAISANKEGLRLYALELLKKSLDIEQKPPQSSLIFCPREWMVSETGYNLISCVRPQYHSRETILSDIEPARYGVNDPRFKV
;
A
#
# COMPACT_ATOMS: atom_id res chain seq x y z
N MET A 1 -16.59 -3.49 -22.86
CA MET A 1 -16.78 -3.92 -21.46
C MET A 1 -15.73 -3.24 -20.60
N THR A 2 -15.92 -1.96 -20.27
CA THR A 2 -14.88 -1.12 -19.65
C THR A 2 -15.36 -0.35 -18.41
N ASN A 3 -16.55 -0.67 -17.86
CA ASN A 3 -17.18 0.13 -16.78
C ASN A 3 -17.11 -0.49 -15.37
N SER A 4 -16.30 -1.50 -15.07
CA SER A 4 -16.42 -2.17 -13.74
C SER A 4 -15.68 -1.41 -12.62
N LEU A 5 -14.44 -1.01 -12.82
CA LEU A 5 -13.61 -0.43 -11.75
C LEU A 5 -13.97 1.02 -11.44
N GLU A 6 -14.13 1.84 -12.47
CA GLU A 6 -14.51 3.26 -12.33
C GLU A 6 -15.90 3.39 -11.68
N SER A 7 -16.84 2.51 -12.02
CA SER A 7 -18.17 2.49 -11.36
C SER A 7 -18.09 2.09 -9.89
N VAL A 8 -17.18 1.17 -9.52
CA VAL A 8 -16.96 0.80 -8.12
C VAL A 8 -16.32 1.96 -7.35
N ILE A 9 -15.36 2.65 -7.96
CA ILE A 9 -14.74 3.85 -7.38
C ILE A 9 -15.81 4.92 -7.14
N ALA A 10 -16.62 5.26 -8.15
CA ALA A 10 -17.70 6.24 -8.02
C ALA A 10 -18.71 5.87 -6.92
N PHE A 11 -19.14 4.60 -6.88
CA PHE A 11 -20.03 4.12 -5.82
C PHE A 11 -19.42 4.28 -4.42
N LEU A 12 -18.14 3.96 -4.23
CA LEU A 12 -17.47 4.12 -2.95
C LEU A 12 -17.22 5.59 -2.59
N GLU A 13 -17.05 6.48 -3.56
CA GLU A 13 -16.95 7.93 -3.32
C GLU A 13 -18.28 8.51 -2.84
N GLU A 14 -19.40 8.05 -3.42
CA GLU A 14 -20.73 8.58 -3.12
C GLU A 14 -21.32 8.05 -1.80
N THR A 15 -20.92 6.85 -1.38
CA THR A 15 -21.63 6.13 -0.28
C THR A 15 -20.90 6.10 1.06
N ASN A 16 -19.64 6.53 1.11
CA ASN A 16 -18.83 6.47 2.33
C ASN A 16 -18.70 7.84 2.99
N ASP A 17 -18.77 7.86 4.32
CA ASP A 17 -18.62 9.08 5.11
C ASP A 17 -17.24 9.10 5.81
N PRO A 18 -16.31 10.01 5.43
CA PRO A 18 -14.99 10.09 6.03
C PRO A 18 -15.00 10.57 7.49
N HIS A 19 -16.06 11.23 7.96
CA HIS A 19 -16.11 11.77 9.33
C HIS A 19 -16.32 10.70 10.39
N VAL A 20 -16.90 9.55 10.02
CA VAL A 20 -17.15 8.42 10.92
C VAL A 20 -16.20 7.25 10.66
N ALA A 21 -15.26 7.42 9.73
CA ALA A 21 -14.33 6.38 9.32
C ALA A 21 -13.17 6.21 10.30
N TYR A 22 -12.77 4.95 10.53
CA TYR A 22 -11.61 4.59 11.34
C TYR A 22 -10.79 3.52 10.61
N PHE A 23 -9.51 3.79 10.39
CA PHE A 23 -8.54 2.84 9.86
C PHE A 23 -7.18 3.07 10.52
N SER A 24 -6.63 2.02 11.14
CA SER A 24 -5.26 1.98 11.64
C SER A 24 -4.58 0.68 11.27
N TYR A 25 -3.25 0.74 11.17
CA TYR A 25 -2.37 -0.42 11.05
C TYR A 25 -1.43 -0.41 12.24
N THR A 26 -1.13 -1.56 12.81
CA THR A 26 -0.15 -1.73 13.88
C THR A 26 0.65 -2.99 13.63
N THR A 27 1.79 -3.13 14.32
CA THR A 27 2.52 -4.40 14.38
C THR A 27 2.52 -4.90 15.82
N ASP A 28 2.76 -6.20 16.01
CA ASP A 28 3.09 -6.73 17.34
C ASP A 28 4.38 -6.10 17.90
N GLU A 29 4.69 -6.40 19.16
CA GLU A 29 5.87 -5.87 19.85
C GLU A 29 7.20 -6.25 19.18
N ALA A 30 7.22 -7.34 18.41
CA ALA A 30 8.39 -7.79 17.66
C ALA A 30 8.51 -7.13 16.27
N GLY A 31 7.43 -6.53 15.76
CA GLY A 31 7.35 -5.99 14.40
C GLY A 31 7.06 -7.04 13.32
N GLU A 32 6.69 -8.27 13.70
CA GLU A 32 6.61 -9.41 12.79
C GLU A 32 5.21 -9.60 12.20
N ALA A 33 4.17 -9.50 13.04
CA ALA A 33 2.78 -9.57 12.58
C ALA A 33 2.13 -8.19 12.53
N GLY A 34 1.61 -7.82 11.35
CA GLY A 34 0.80 -6.62 11.17
C GLY A 34 -0.69 -6.88 11.42
N ALA A 35 -1.38 -5.95 12.07
CA ALA A 35 -2.82 -5.96 12.30
C ALA A 35 -3.47 -4.69 11.76
N ILE A 36 -4.66 -4.82 11.19
CA ILE A 36 -5.50 -3.69 10.79
C ILE A 36 -6.67 -3.60 11.76
N SER A 37 -6.84 -2.43 12.38
CA SER A 37 -8.05 -2.09 13.15
C SER A 37 -8.85 -1.08 12.34
N ALA A 38 -10.04 -1.45 11.90
CA ALA A 38 -10.85 -0.58 11.07
C ALA A 38 -12.34 -0.84 11.26
N ASN A 39 -13.14 0.20 11.07
CA ASN A 39 -14.58 0.05 10.92
C ASN A 39 -14.96 -0.10 9.44
N LYS A 40 -16.25 -0.36 9.17
CA LYS A 40 -16.78 -0.57 7.82
C LYS A 40 -16.42 0.58 6.88
N GLU A 41 -16.53 1.84 7.32
CA GLU A 41 -16.28 3.01 6.48
C GLU A 41 -14.78 3.22 6.22
N GLY A 42 -13.93 3.04 7.24
CA GLY A 42 -12.48 3.12 7.08
C GLY A 42 -11.92 2.06 6.13
N LEU A 43 -12.41 0.81 6.21
CA LEU A 43 -12.03 -0.24 5.26
C LEU A 43 -12.41 0.12 3.83
N ARG A 44 -13.61 0.68 3.63
CA ARG A 44 -14.10 1.04 2.29
C ARG A 44 -13.35 2.23 1.70
N LEU A 45 -13.07 3.26 2.50
CA LEU A 45 -12.28 4.41 2.06
C LEU A 45 -10.83 4.02 1.77
N TYR A 46 -10.24 3.13 2.57
CA TYR A 46 -8.91 2.61 2.29
C TYR A 46 -8.89 1.77 1.00
N ALA A 47 -9.89 0.91 0.78
CA ALA A 47 -10.05 0.18 -0.47
C ALA A 47 -10.21 1.11 -1.67
N LEU A 48 -11.01 2.18 -1.55
CA LEU A 48 -11.17 3.21 -2.57
C LEU A 48 -9.83 3.85 -2.95
N GLU A 49 -9.01 4.22 -1.97
CA GLU A 49 -7.67 4.78 -2.23
C GLU A 49 -6.76 3.78 -2.95
N LEU A 50 -6.80 2.49 -2.57
CA LEU A 50 -6.06 1.44 -3.27
C LEU A 50 -6.52 1.25 -4.72
N LEU A 51 -7.83 1.26 -4.98
CA LEU A 51 -8.38 1.14 -6.33
C LEU A 51 -7.96 2.32 -7.21
N LYS A 52 -7.98 3.54 -6.66
CA LYS A 52 -7.43 4.73 -7.35
C LYS A 52 -5.94 4.58 -7.65
N LYS A 53 -5.15 4.05 -6.70
CA LYS A 53 -3.73 3.78 -6.95
C LYS A 53 -3.52 2.70 -8.02
N SER A 54 -4.39 1.70 -8.10
CA SER A 54 -4.33 0.69 -9.17
C SER A 54 -4.45 1.33 -10.56
N LEU A 55 -5.37 2.29 -10.73
CA LEU A 55 -5.48 3.04 -11.98
C LEU A 55 -4.25 3.93 -12.24
N ASP A 56 -3.73 4.58 -11.19
CA ASP A 56 -2.50 5.37 -11.30
C ASP A 56 -1.29 4.53 -11.77
N ILE A 57 -1.17 3.27 -11.34
CA ILE A 57 -0.09 2.35 -11.75
C ILE A 57 -0.11 2.12 -13.26
N GLU A 58 -1.29 1.99 -13.86
CA GLU A 58 -1.43 1.76 -15.31
C GLU A 58 -1.02 2.99 -16.14
N GLN A 59 -1.13 4.18 -15.56
CA GLN A 59 -0.94 5.45 -16.26
C GLN A 59 0.47 6.05 -16.05
N LYS A 60 1.21 5.61 -15.02
CA LYS A 60 2.50 6.22 -14.62
C LYS A 60 3.69 5.32 -14.96
N PRO A 61 4.85 5.91 -15.29
CA PRO A 61 6.06 5.15 -15.56
C PRO A 61 6.59 4.41 -14.30
N PRO A 62 7.37 3.33 -14.46
CA PRO A 62 7.54 2.27 -13.46
C PRO A 62 8.23 2.59 -12.12
N GLN A 63 8.59 3.85 -11.86
CA GLN A 63 9.64 4.16 -10.87
C GLN A 63 9.20 5.09 -9.73
N SER A 64 7.95 5.54 -9.70
CA SER A 64 7.46 6.44 -8.64
C SER A 64 6.60 5.70 -7.61
N SER A 65 6.90 5.93 -6.32
CA SER A 65 6.01 5.51 -5.24
C SER A 65 4.70 6.30 -5.32
N LEU A 66 3.57 5.61 -5.21
CA LEU A 66 2.25 6.21 -5.23
C LEU A 66 1.84 6.60 -3.82
N ILE A 67 2.05 7.86 -3.47
CA ILE A 67 1.84 8.37 -2.13
C ILE A 67 0.34 8.49 -1.83
N PHE A 68 -0.06 8.07 -0.62
CA PHE A 68 -1.39 8.36 -0.08
C PHE A 68 -1.41 9.77 0.49
N CYS A 69 -2.44 10.53 0.14
CA CYS A 69 -2.67 11.82 0.78
C CYS A 69 -2.96 11.58 2.27
N PRO A 70 -2.46 12.42 3.19
CA PRO A 70 -2.87 12.37 4.59
C PRO A 70 -4.40 12.52 4.69
N ARG A 71 -5.05 11.62 5.43
CA ARG A 71 -6.49 11.63 5.70
C ARG A 71 -6.71 11.52 7.20
N GLU A 72 -7.66 12.25 7.75
CA GLU A 72 -7.96 12.25 9.19
C GLU A 72 -8.40 10.89 9.72
N TRP A 73 -9.07 10.08 8.88
CA TRP A 73 -9.52 8.72 9.22
C TRP A 73 -8.42 7.65 9.13
N MET A 74 -7.24 7.99 8.59
CA MET A 74 -6.05 7.15 8.61
C MET A 74 -5.18 7.57 9.80
N VAL A 75 -5.36 6.88 10.91
CA VAL A 75 -4.63 7.16 12.15
C VAL A 75 -3.71 6.00 12.48
N SER A 76 -2.62 6.30 13.16
CA SER A 76 -1.93 5.29 13.96
C SER A 76 -2.22 5.58 15.41
N GLU A 77 -2.43 4.52 16.18
CA GLU A 77 -2.59 4.55 17.63
C GLU A 77 -1.36 5.20 18.32
N THR A 78 -0.22 5.30 17.62
CA THR A 78 1.01 5.97 18.08
C THR A 78 1.32 7.30 17.38
N GLY A 79 0.43 7.81 16.52
CA GLY A 79 0.57 9.12 15.85
C GLY A 79 1.39 9.13 14.55
N TYR A 80 1.82 7.98 14.03
CA TYR A 80 2.60 7.86 12.78
C TYR A 80 1.82 7.17 11.66
N ASN A 81 1.69 7.76 10.47
CA ASN A 81 1.02 7.08 9.36
C ASN A 81 1.86 5.87 8.86
N LEU A 82 1.49 4.66 9.28
CA LEU A 82 2.28 3.45 9.06
C LEU A 82 2.22 2.94 7.61
N ILE A 83 1.24 3.38 6.81
CA ILE A 83 1.15 3.10 5.38
C ILE A 83 1.10 4.41 4.59
N SER A 84 2.26 4.87 4.10
CA SER A 84 2.41 6.17 3.43
C SER A 84 2.34 6.12 1.91
N CYS A 85 2.61 4.98 1.29
CA CYS A 85 2.61 4.83 -0.16
C CYS A 85 2.47 3.38 -0.62
N VAL A 86 2.08 3.21 -1.88
CA VAL A 86 2.22 1.95 -2.63
C VAL A 86 3.51 2.03 -3.44
N ARG A 87 4.35 0.99 -3.37
CA ARG A 87 5.51 0.81 -4.25
C ARG A 87 5.11 -0.12 -5.39
N PRO A 88 4.91 0.37 -6.62
CA PRO A 88 4.48 -0.48 -7.72
C PRO A 88 5.53 -1.55 -8.04
N GLN A 89 5.07 -2.76 -8.37
CA GLN A 89 5.90 -3.86 -8.85
C GLN A 89 5.28 -4.36 -10.16
N TYR A 90 6.02 -4.26 -11.27
CA TYR A 90 5.48 -4.46 -12.64
C TYR A 90 5.77 -5.85 -13.22
N HIS A 91 6.38 -6.73 -12.42
CA HIS A 91 6.71 -8.09 -12.84
C HIS A 91 5.80 -9.11 -12.17
N SER A 92 5.89 -10.37 -12.60
CA SER A 92 5.17 -11.45 -11.93
C SER A 92 5.70 -11.65 -10.51
N ARG A 93 4.90 -12.31 -9.68
CA ARG A 93 5.31 -12.68 -8.31
C ARG A 93 6.65 -13.42 -8.31
N GLU A 94 6.84 -14.37 -9.23
CA GLU A 94 8.04 -15.18 -9.33
C GLU A 94 9.27 -14.31 -9.62
N THR A 95 9.17 -13.38 -10.58
CA THR A 95 10.26 -12.44 -10.90
C THR A 95 10.56 -11.49 -9.75
N ILE A 96 9.52 -10.95 -9.10
CA ILE A 96 9.71 -10.06 -7.93
C ILE A 96 10.45 -10.80 -6.82
N LEU A 97 10.07 -12.04 -6.52
CA LEU A 97 10.70 -12.83 -5.46
C LEU A 97 12.14 -13.20 -5.83
N SER A 98 12.42 -13.55 -7.09
CA SER A 98 13.78 -13.85 -7.55
C SER A 98 14.71 -12.65 -7.49
N ASP A 99 14.19 -11.42 -7.61
CA ASP A 99 14.99 -10.19 -7.49
C ASP A 99 15.25 -9.80 -6.02
N ILE A 100 14.40 -10.24 -5.09
CA ILE A 100 14.53 -9.97 -3.64
C ILE A 100 15.54 -10.92 -2.98
N GLU A 101 15.59 -12.20 -3.40
CA GLU A 101 16.50 -13.21 -2.83
C GLU A 101 18.01 -12.92 -2.96
N PRO A 102 18.57 -12.39 -4.07
CA PRO A 102 20.00 -12.13 -4.19
C PRO A 102 20.50 -11.04 -3.22
N ALA A 103 19.62 -10.17 -2.71
CA ALA A 103 19.98 -9.17 -1.69
C ALA A 103 20.28 -9.79 -0.31
N ARG A 104 19.86 -11.03 -0.04
CA ARG A 104 20.13 -11.73 1.24
C ARG A 104 21.46 -12.52 1.25
N TYR A 105 22.10 -12.72 0.10
CA TYR A 105 23.32 -13.53 -0.02
C TYR A 105 24.53 -12.78 -0.65
N GLY A 106 24.44 -11.46 -0.82
CA GLY A 106 25.42 -10.66 -1.55
C GLY A 106 26.33 -9.74 -0.72
N VAL A 107 26.94 -10.20 0.39
CA VAL A 107 28.18 -9.59 0.91
C VAL A 107 29.18 -10.69 1.25
N ASN A 108 29.78 -11.24 0.20
CA ASN A 108 31.09 -11.89 0.24
C ASN A 108 31.70 -11.69 -1.16
N ASP A 109 32.04 -10.44 -1.52
CA ASP A 109 32.94 -10.20 -2.65
C ASP A 109 34.39 -10.18 -2.10
N PRO A 110 35.23 -11.17 -2.42
CA PRO A 110 36.61 -11.21 -1.96
C PRO A 110 37.57 -10.33 -2.79
N ARG A 111 37.07 -9.41 -3.64
CA ARG A 111 37.93 -8.60 -4.54
C ARG A 111 38.56 -7.35 -3.95
N PHE A 112 38.44 -7.10 -2.65
CA PHE A 112 39.27 -6.10 -1.96
C PHE A 112 40.02 -6.73 -0.78
N LYS A 113 41.04 -7.52 -1.11
CA LYS A 113 42.26 -7.61 -0.29
C LYS A 113 43.32 -6.74 -0.96
N VAL A 114 43.65 -5.62 -0.33
CA VAL A 114 44.94 -4.93 -0.48
C VAL A 114 45.55 -4.87 0.91
#